data_AF-A0A383EV66-F1
#
_entry.id   AF-A0A383EV66-F1
#
_cell.length_a   1.000
_cell.length_b   1.000
_cell.length_c   1.000
_cell.angle_alpha   90.00
_cell.angle_beta   90.00
_cell.angle_gamma   90.00
#
_symmetry.space_group_name_H-M   'P 1'
#
loop_
_entity.id
_entity.type
_entity.pdbx_description
1 polymer ?
#
loop_
_entity_poly.entity_id
_entity_poly.type
_entity_poly.pdbx_seq_one_letter_code
_entity_poly.pdbx_strand_id
1 'polypeptide(L)'
;MVHRTKAFITSSFTCLFIVLVGVLLSDTSLAEGQVHAELLGRVTDELSQPIPGATATLVEVGTQVSQTRATDVAGIYGFVGLQPGS
;
A
#
# COMPACT_ATOMS: atom_id res chain seq x y z
N MET A 1 42.90 -10.80 43.84
CA MET A 1 41.92 -9.83 43.28
C MET A 1 41.75 -10.05 41.76
N VAL A 2 41.36 -11.26 41.32
CA VAL A 2 41.36 -11.62 39.86
C VAL A 2 40.04 -12.31 39.42
N HIS A 3 39.13 -12.65 40.35
CA HIS A 3 37.86 -13.32 40.00
C HIS A 3 36.76 -12.39 39.44
N ARG A 4 36.89 -11.06 39.56
CA ARG A 4 35.85 -10.12 39.08
C ARG A 4 35.98 -9.76 37.59
N THR A 5 37.15 -9.97 36.99
CA THR A 5 37.46 -9.52 35.61
C THR A 5 36.89 -10.44 34.54
N LYS A 6 36.88 -11.76 34.76
CA LYS A 6 36.32 -12.73 33.78
C LYS A 6 34.80 -12.63 33.70
N ALA A 7 34.13 -12.45 34.84
CA ALA A 7 32.67 -12.29 34.90
C ALA A 7 32.18 -11.03 34.18
N PHE A 8 32.96 -9.94 34.20
CA PHE A 8 32.62 -8.69 33.50
C PHE A 8 32.72 -8.83 31.98
N ILE A 9 33.74 -9.54 31.50
CA ILE A 9 33.99 -9.77 30.07
C ILE A 9 32.98 -10.79 29.51
N THR A 10 32.71 -11.90 30.21
CA THR A 10 31.70 -12.88 29.78
C THR A 10 30.30 -12.29 29.80
N SER A 11 29.95 -11.47 30.81
CA SER A 11 28.65 -10.78 30.87
C SER A 11 28.48 -9.78 29.73
N SER A 12 29.54 -9.03 29.39
CA SER A 12 29.54 -8.06 28.29
C SER A 12 29.37 -8.75 26.93
N PHE A 13 30.05 -9.87 26.69
CA PHE A 13 29.89 -10.65 25.46
C PHE A 13 28.51 -11.31 25.35
N THR A 14 27.97 -11.83 26.45
CA THR A 14 26.61 -12.39 26.48
C THR A 14 25.55 -11.32 26.21
N CYS A 15 25.70 -10.13 26.80
CA CYS A 15 24.81 -9.00 26.52
C CYS A 15 24.85 -8.58 25.06
N LEU A 16 26.06 -8.48 24.48
CA LEU A 16 26.24 -8.12 23.07
C LEU A 16 25.60 -9.16 22.13
N PHE A 17 25.74 -10.44 22.44
CA PHE A 17 25.15 -11.52 21.66
C PHE A 17 23.61 -11.52 21.76
N ILE A 18 23.06 -11.25 22.94
CA ILE A 18 21.60 -11.13 23.14
C ILE A 18 21.05 -9.90 22.38
N VAL A 19 21.76 -8.77 22.40
CA VAL A 19 21.37 -7.57 21.63
C VAL A 19 21.45 -7.84 20.13
N LEU A 20 22.53 -8.48 19.66
CA LEU A 20 22.70 -8.83 18.26
C LEU A 20 21.59 -9.78 17.76
N VAL A 21 21.28 -10.82 18.55
CA VAL A 21 20.19 -11.76 18.25
C VAL A 21 18.83 -11.06 18.33
N GLY A 22 18.61 -10.16 19.29
CA GLY A 22 17.39 -9.36 19.39
C GLY A 22 17.17 -8.43 18.19
N VAL A 23 18.25 -7.82 17.66
CA VAL A 23 18.19 -7.00 16.44
C VAL A 23 17.93 -7.86 15.20
N LEU A 24 18.51 -9.06 15.11
CA LEU A 24 18.27 -10.00 14.01
C LEU A 24 16.87 -10.61 14.04
N LEU A 25 16.23 -10.67 15.20
CA LEU A 25 14.85 -11.16 15.40
C LEU A 25 13.82 -10.02 15.44
N SER A 26 14.23 -8.76 15.31
CA SER A 26 13.31 -7.63 15.24
C SER A 26 12.56 -7.71 13.91
N ASP A 27 11.33 -8.19 14.02
CA ASP A 27 10.40 -8.53 12.96
C ASP A 27 10.48 -7.61 11.73
N THR A 28 10.79 -8.21 10.58
CA THR A 28 10.43 -7.66 9.27
C THR A 28 8.93 -7.86 9.07
N SER A 29 8.11 -7.06 9.75
CA SER A 29 6.64 -7.11 9.70
C SER A 29 6.17 -5.67 9.49
N LEU A 30 5.42 -5.27 8.45
CA LEU A 30 4.58 -5.98 7.49
C LEU A 30 4.92 -5.48 6.09
N ALA A 31 4.92 -6.36 5.09
CA ALA A 31 4.61 -5.91 3.76
C ALA A 31 3.17 -5.38 3.82
N GLU A 32 3.00 -4.06 3.94
CA GLU A 32 1.73 -3.37 3.76
C GLU A 32 1.25 -3.78 2.36
N GLY A 33 0.31 -4.74 2.29
CA GLY A 33 -0.31 -5.10 1.03
C GLY A 33 -0.93 -3.81 0.50
N GLN A 34 -0.40 -3.27 -0.58
CA GLN A 34 -0.88 -2.01 -1.11
C GLN A 34 -2.36 -2.17 -1.48
N VAL A 35 -3.24 -1.68 -0.61
CA VAL A 35 -4.68 -1.69 -0.86
C VAL A 35 -4.91 -0.61 -1.88
N HIS A 36 -5.01 -1.00 -3.15
CA HIS A 36 -5.48 -0.13 -4.20
C HIS A 36 -6.94 -0.41 -4.45
N ALA A 37 -7.72 0.65 -4.62
CA ALA A 37 -9.10 0.55 -5.06
C ALA A 37 -9.17 0.61 -6.59
N GLU A 38 -10.24 0.01 -7.11
CA GLU A 38 -10.64 0.11 -8.51
C GLU A 38 -12.08 0.64 -8.57
N LEU A 39 -12.33 1.57 -9.49
CA LEU A 39 -13.67 2.08 -9.80
C LEU A 39 -14.00 1.70 -11.24
N LEU A 40 -14.91 0.75 -11.39
CA LEU A 40 -15.42 0.30 -12.68
C LEU A 40 -16.86 0.81 -12.86
N GLY A 41 -17.22 1.16 -14.09
CA GLY A 41 -18.57 1.59 -14.41
C GLY A 41 -18.92 1.39 -15.87
N ARG A 42 -20.21 1.54 -16.18
CA ARG A 42 -20.75 1.47 -17.54
C ARG A 42 -21.67 2.65 -17.78
N VAL A 43 -21.49 3.32 -18.90
CA VAL A 43 -22.33 4.45 -19.34
C VAL A 43 -23.32 3.94 -20.39
N THR A 44 -24.60 4.15 -20.13
CA THR A 44 -25.70 3.77 -21.02
C THR A 44 -26.68 4.92 -21.21
N ASP A 45 -27.49 4.84 -22.27
CA ASP A 45 -28.63 5.73 -22.48
C ASP A 45 -29.90 5.25 -21.76
N GLU A 46 -31.00 5.97 -21.94
CA GLU A 46 -32.33 5.66 -21.38
C GLU A 46 -32.90 4.31 -21.87
N LEU A 47 -32.41 3.80 -23.00
CA LEU A 47 -32.78 2.50 -23.56
C LEU A 47 -31.79 1.39 -23.12
N SER A 48 -30.92 1.68 -22.16
CA SER A 48 -29.86 0.79 -21.66
C SER A 48 -28.82 0.39 -22.72
N GLN A 49 -28.69 1.15 -23.80
CA GLN A 49 -27.65 0.93 -24.82
C GLN A 49 -26.33 1.54 -24.37
N PRO A 50 -25.19 0.87 -24.62
CA PRO A 50 -23.89 1.41 -24.24
C PRO A 50 -23.54 2.67 -25.04
N ILE A 51 -22.84 3.61 -24.40
CA ILE A 51 -22.34 4.84 -25.04
C ILE A 51 -20.81 4.75 -25.15
N PRO A 52 -20.24 4.48 -26.34
CA PRO A 52 -18.80 4.53 -26.56
C PRO A 52 -18.25 5.96 -26.61
N GLY A 53 -17.02 6.15 -26.14
CA GLY A 53 -16.33 7.44 -26.20
C GLY A 53 -16.86 8.51 -25.23
N ALA A 54 -17.76 8.15 -24.30
CA ALA A 54 -18.17 9.04 -23.23
C ALA A 54 -17.00 9.31 -22.28
N THR A 55 -16.83 10.57 -21.87
CA THR A 55 -15.73 11.01 -21.01
C THR A 55 -16.15 10.96 -19.55
N ALA A 56 -15.51 10.08 -18.77
CA ALA A 56 -15.63 10.03 -17.31
C ALA A 56 -14.42 10.72 -16.66
N THR A 57 -14.69 11.59 -15.69
CA THR A 57 -13.65 12.29 -14.90
C THR A 57 -13.82 11.94 -13.43
N LEU A 58 -12.78 11.35 -12.84
CA LEU A 58 -12.67 11.11 -11.41
C LEU A 58 -11.87 12.26 -10.78
N VAL A 59 -12.40 12.86 -9.73
CA VAL A 59 -11.74 13.93 -8.98
C VAL A 59 -11.58 13.50 -7.53
N GLU A 60 -10.35 13.52 -7.04
CA GLU A 60 -10.08 13.36 -5.61
C GLU A 60 -10.34 14.70 -4.90
N VAL A 61 -11.32 14.72 -3.97
CA VAL A 61 -11.81 15.97 -3.38
C VAL A 61 -10.74 16.68 -2.55
N GLY A 62 -9.89 15.94 -1.83
CA GLY A 62 -8.86 16.53 -0.95
C GLY A 62 -7.67 17.13 -1.70
N THR A 63 -7.19 16.46 -2.74
CA THR A 63 -5.99 16.86 -3.50
C THR A 63 -6.32 17.61 -4.79
N GLN A 64 -7.59 17.57 -5.24
CA GLN A 64 -8.06 18.04 -6.54
C GLN A 64 -7.39 17.35 -7.74
N VAL A 65 -6.69 16.23 -7.51
CA VAL A 65 -6.12 15.41 -8.58
C VAL A 65 -7.27 14.81 -9.40
N SER A 66 -7.14 14.89 -10.73
CA SER A 66 -8.17 14.41 -11.65
C SER A 66 -7.61 13.36 -12.60
N GLN A 67 -8.41 12.34 -12.89
CA GLN A 67 -8.14 11.35 -13.92
C GLN A 67 -9.31 11.29 -14.90
N THR A 68 -9.02 11.16 -16.19
CA THR A 68 -10.03 11.07 -17.23
C THR A 68 -9.90 9.78 -18.01
N ARG A 69 -11.03 9.13 -18.30
CA ARG A 69 -11.13 7.91 -19.11
C ARG A 69 -12.31 8.01 -20.07
N ALA A 70 -12.11 7.55 -21.30
CA ALA A 70 -13.18 7.37 -22.25
C ALA A 70 -13.76 5.96 -22.11
N THR A 71 -15.06 5.81 -22.33
CA THR A 71 -15.71 4.49 -22.38
C THR A 71 -15.36 3.73 -23.65
N ASP A 72 -15.29 2.40 -23.56
CA ASP A 72 -15.08 1.51 -24.70
C ASP A 72 -16.38 1.24 -25.50
N VAL A 73 -16.32 0.31 -26.47
CA VAL A 73 -17.47 -0.08 -27.31
C VAL A 73 -18.64 -0.67 -26.51
N ALA A 74 -18.39 -1.23 -25.33
CA ALA A 74 -19.41 -1.74 -24.41
C ALA A 74 -19.90 -0.67 -23.42
N GLY A 75 -19.41 0.56 -23.54
CA GLY A 75 -19.71 1.67 -22.64
C GLY A 75 -18.96 1.58 -21.31
N ILE A 76 -17.95 0.71 -21.18
CA ILE A 76 -17.25 0.43 -19.93
C ILE A 76 -16.09 1.41 -19.75
N TYR A 77 -15.89 1.89 -18.52
CA TYR A 77 -14.69 2.61 -18.09
C TYR A 77 -14.14 2.03 -16.79
N GLY A 78 -12.86 2.26 -16.53
CA GLY A 78 -12.20 1.82 -15.30
C GLY A 78 -11.09 2.76 -14.85
N PHE A 79 -11.08 3.06 -13.56
CA PHE A 79 -9.98 3.69 -12.84
C PHE A 79 -9.35 2.65 -11.92
N VAL A 80 -8.05 2.42 -12.05
CA VAL A 80 -7.31 1.40 -11.29
C VAL A 80 -6.17 2.06 -10.52
N GLY A 81 -5.69 1.40 -9.47
CA GLY A 81 -4.57 1.92 -8.68
C GLY A 81 -4.93 3.13 -7.84
N LEU A 82 -6.20 3.27 -7.45
CA LEU A 82 -6.63 4.40 -6.62
C LEU A 82 -6.12 4.20 -5.19
N GLN A 83 -5.47 5.23 -4.64
CA GLN A 83 -5.15 5.25 -3.22
C GLN A 83 -6.45 5.36 -2.40
N PRO A 84 -6.59 4.60 -1.30
CA PRO A 84 -7.66 4.81 -0.34
C PRO A 84 -7.57 6.23 0.25
N GLY A 85 -8.72 6.89 0.38
CA GLY A 85 -8.80 8.15 1.11
C GLY A 85 -8.59 7.94 2.62
N SER A 86 -8.14 8.99 3.31
CA SER A 86 -8.00 9.07 4.77
C SER A 86 -9.30 9.44 5.47
#